data_AF-A0A968PD25-F1
#
_entry.id   AF-A0A968PD25-F1
#
_cell.length_a   1.000
_cell.length_b   1.000
_cell.length_c   1.000
_cell.angle_alpha   90.00
_cell.angle_beta   90.00
_cell.angle_gamma   90.00
#
_symmetry.space_group_name_H-M   'P 1'
#
loop_
_entity.id
_entity.type
_entity.pdbx_description
1 polymer ?
#
loop_
_entity_poly.entity_id
_entity_poly.type
_entity_poly.pdbx_seq_one_letter_code
_entity_poly.pdbx_strand_id
1 'polypeptide(L)'
;MNEPSVPEVPSQIHRAGKGYRFEAHGWIYLHVEGEADERGFQHGQLMARELGEIVAMLRQVVLFDTGKPWSFFTEAAEKLFAHHLDAELSEEIHGIAEGARQAGAEVDWSDVLAWNGFEELLESWWPQAASGLGHTPGSPRSKGR
;
A
#
# COMPACT_ATOMS: atom_id res chain seq x y z
N MET A 1 -28.00 38.37 -3.17
CA MET A 1 -26.91 37.40 -3.35
C MET A 1 -26.61 36.85 -1.98
N ASN A 2 -26.98 35.61 -1.69
CA ASN A 2 -26.53 34.96 -0.46
C ASN A 2 -25.05 34.65 -0.65
N GLU A 3 -24.19 35.08 0.28
CA GLU A 3 -22.85 34.52 0.38
C GLU A 3 -22.97 33.00 0.55
N PRO A 4 -22.12 32.19 -0.11
CA PRO A 4 -22.04 30.77 0.19
C PRO A 4 -21.63 30.63 1.66
N SER A 5 -22.45 29.94 2.44
CA SER A 5 -22.15 29.61 3.83
C SER A 5 -20.81 28.89 3.92
N VAL A 6 -19.96 29.35 4.84
CA VAL A 6 -18.70 28.69 5.22
C VAL A 6 -18.97 27.19 5.49
N PRO A 7 -18.10 26.26 5.04
CA PRO A 7 -18.39 24.82 5.16
C PRO A 7 -18.53 24.40 6.62
N GLU A 8 -19.43 23.44 6.87
CA GLU A 8 -19.62 22.80 8.16
C GLU A 8 -18.30 22.24 8.71
N VAL A 9 -18.17 22.33 10.04
CA VAL A 9 -17.06 21.78 10.85
C VAL A 9 -16.74 20.35 10.38
N PRO A 10 -15.45 19.97 10.22
CA PRO A 10 -15.13 18.64 9.75
C PRO A 10 -15.76 17.56 10.64
N SER A 11 -16.11 16.44 10.02
CA SER A 11 -16.35 15.20 10.75
C SER A 11 -15.19 14.95 11.72
N GLN A 12 -15.49 14.27 12.83
CA GLN A 12 -14.57 14.00 13.94
C GLN A 12 -13.10 13.85 13.50
N ILE A 13 -12.21 14.72 14.01
CA ILE A 13 -10.77 14.64 13.71
C ILE A 13 -10.17 13.49 14.53
N HIS A 14 -9.55 12.52 13.84
CA HIS A 14 -8.75 11.47 14.46
C HIS A 14 -7.27 11.84 14.43
N ARG A 15 -6.51 11.43 15.44
CA ARG A 15 -5.10 11.79 15.59
C ARG A 15 -4.24 10.57 15.88
N ALA A 16 -3.02 10.61 15.36
CA ALA A 16 -1.95 9.65 15.61
C ALA A 16 -0.66 10.46 15.78
N GLY A 17 -0.15 10.59 17.00
CA GLY A 17 0.99 11.47 17.27
C GLY A 17 0.75 12.91 16.76
N LYS A 18 1.59 13.37 15.83
CA LYS A 18 1.46 14.67 15.16
C LYS A 18 0.49 14.65 13.97
N GLY A 19 0.23 13.47 13.42
CA GLY A 19 -0.67 13.26 12.29
C GLY A 19 -2.14 13.35 12.68
N TYR A 20 -2.97 13.63 11.69
CA TYR A 20 -4.42 13.66 11.85
C TYR A 20 -5.17 13.33 10.55
N ARG A 21 -6.40 12.84 10.70
CA ARG A 21 -7.33 12.63 9.58
C ARG A 21 -8.71 13.21 9.87
N PHE A 22 -9.42 13.62 8.83
CA PHE A 22 -10.84 13.93 8.88
C PHE A 22 -11.47 13.75 7.49
N GLU A 23 -12.78 13.58 7.44
CA GLU A 23 -13.53 13.46 6.18
C GLU A 23 -14.31 14.75 5.92
N ALA A 24 -14.17 15.31 4.72
CA ALA A 24 -14.98 16.45 4.27
C ALA A 24 -15.22 16.40 2.77
N HIS A 25 -16.47 16.66 2.34
CA HIS A 25 -16.86 16.70 0.93
C HIS A 25 -16.50 15.44 0.13
N GLY A 26 -16.58 14.26 0.76
CA GLY A 26 -16.23 12.97 0.12
C GLY A 26 -14.73 12.69 0.03
N TRP A 27 -13.88 13.54 0.60
CA TRP A 27 -12.43 13.33 0.67
C TRP A 27 -12.01 12.95 2.09
N ILE A 28 -11.03 12.04 2.18
CA ILE A 28 -10.25 11.80 3.39
C ILE A 28 -9.05 12.74 3.33
N TYR A 29 -8.97 13.67 4.27
CA TYR A 29 -7.79 14.52 4.46
C TYR A 29 -6.88 13.81 5.45
N LEU A 30 -5.64 13.58 5.07
CA LEU A 30 -4.61 12.98 5.90
C LEU A 30 -3.43 13.93 6.00
N HIS A 31 -2.97 14.16 7.22
CA HIS A 31 -1.71 14.81 7.51
C HIS A 31 -0.84 13.86 8.32
N VAL A 32 0.41 13.71 7.90
CA VAL A 32 1.47 12.99 8.62
C VAL A 32 2.72 13.85 8.61
N GLU A 33 3.51 13.80 9.67
CA GLU A 33 4.77 14.54 9.75
C GLU A 33 5.80 13.87 10.65
N GLY A 34 7.08 14.14 10.38
CA GLY A 34 8.21 13.57 11.12
C GLY A 34 9.18 12.83 10.21
N GLU A 35 10.01 12.00 10.84
CA GLU A 35 10.88 11.05 10.16
C GLU A 35 10.08 9.96 9.43
N ALA A 36 10.74 9.18 8.57
CA ALA A 36 10.08 8.24 7.66
C ALA A 36 9.17 7.22 8.38
N ASP A 37 9.69 6.63 9.45
CA ASP A 37 8.97 5.69 10.30
C ASP A 37 7.78 6.34 11.03
N GLU A 38 7.96 7.58 11.54
CA GLU A 38 6.90 8.34 12.19
C GLU A 38 5.76 8.63 11.21
N ARG A 39 6.08 9.08 9.99
CA ARG A 39 5.07 9.35 8.95
C ARG A 39 4.34 8.08 8.54
N GLY A 40 5.10 7.00 8.31
CA GLY A 40 4.54 5.70 7.95
C GLY A 40 3.58 5.20 9.02
N PHE A 41 4.00 5.21 10.28
CA PHE A 41 3.18 4.79 11.41
C PHE A 41 1.89 5.60 11.55
N GLN A 42 1.99 6.93 11.44
CA GLN A 42 0.82 7.82 11.47
C GLN A 42 -0.13 7.51 10.33
N HIS A 43 0.37 7.33 9.11
CA HIS A 43 -0.44 6.96 7.96
C HIS A 43 -1.13 5.61 8.18
N GLY A 44 -0.39 4.61 8.60
CA GLY A 44 -0.91 3.26 8.87
C GLY A 44 -2.04 3.29 9.89
N GLN A 45 -1.82 3.93 11.04
CA GLN A 45 -2.81 4.01 12.12
C GLN A 45 -4.04 4.81 11.68
N LEU A 46 -3.84 5.93 10.99
CA LEU A 46 -4.93 6.78 10.54
C LEU A 46 -5.68 6.21 9.34
N MET A 47 -5.11 5.31 8.53
CA MET A 47 -5.78 4.73 7.35
C MET A 47 -6.09 3.24 7.51
N ALA A 48 -6.07 2.73 8.74
CA ALA A 48 -6.16 1.29 9.01
C ALA A 48 -7.43 0.64 8.42
N ARG A 49 -8.58 1.32 8.49
CA ARG A 49 -9.84 0.82 7.90
C ARG A 49 -9.69 0.63 6.39
N GLU A 50 -9.27 1.68 5.70
CA GLU A 50 -9.16 1.71 4.25
C GLU A 50 -8.07 0.74 3.75
N LEU A 51 -6.94 0.65 4.45
CA LEU A 51 -5.86 -0.29 4.17
C LEU A 51 -6.31 -1.75 4.37
N GLY A 52 -7.08 -2.04 5.41
CA GLY A 52 -7.66 -3.36 5.62
C GLY A 52 -8.66 -3.75 4.52
N GLU A 53 -9.52 -2.81 4.12
CA GLU A 53 -10.51 -3.03 3.05
C GLU A 53 -9.85 -3.29 1.69
N ILE A 54 -8.85 -2.49 1.31
CA ILE A 54 -8.16 -2.69 0.03
C ILE A 54 -7.40 -4.03 0.00
N VAL A 55 -6.70 -4.40 1.07
CA VAL A 55 -5.98 -5.69 1.12
C VAL A 55 -6.96 -6.87 1.06
N ALA A 56 -8.08 -6.80 1.77
CA ALA A 56 -9.13 -7.82 1.69
C ALA A 56 -9.71 -7.94 0.28
N MET A 57 -9.94 -6.81 -0.40
CA MET A 57 -10.38 -6.77 -1.79
C MET A 57 -9.35 -7.39 -2.73
N LEU A 58 -8.07 -7.01 -2.62
CA LEU A 58 -6.98 -7.52 -3.46
C LEU A 58 -6.84 -9.04 -3.38
N ARG A 59 -6.99 -9.62 -2.17
CA ARG A 59 -6.99 -11.07 -1.97
C ARG A 59 -8.04 -11.79 -2.83
N GLN A 60 -9.18 -11.16 -3.11
CA GLN A 60 -10.25 -11.74 -3.93
C GLN A 60 -10.08 -11.43 -5.42
N VAL A 61 -9.89 -10.15 -5.76
CA VAL A 61 -9.81 -9.69 -7.16
C VAL A 61 -8.64 -10.34 -7.87
N VAL A 62 -7.46 -10.33 -7.26
CA VAL A 62 -6.26 -10.88 -7.87
C VAL A 62 -6.37 -12.39 -8.07
N LEU A 63 -6.98 -13.09 -7.12
CA LEU A 63 -7.24 -14.53 -7.26
C LEU A 63 -8.19 -14.80 -8.43
N PHE A 64 -9.26 -14.01 -8.55
CA PHE A 64 -10.22 -14.15 -9.64
C PHE A 64 -9.57 -13.88 -11.01
N ASP A 65 -8.78 -12.82 -11.14
CA ASP A 65 -8.22 -12.41 -12.43
C ASP A 65 -7.04 -13.29 -12.88
N THR A 66 -6.22 -13.75 -11.94
CA THR A 66 -4.93 -14.40 -12.26
C THR A 66 -4.90 -15.89 -11.93
N GLY A 67 -5.83 -16.37 -11.10
CA GLY A 67 -5.79 -17.72 -10.52
C GLY A 67 -4.66 -17.93 -9.51
N LYS A 68 -3.96 -16.87 -9.08
CA LYS A 68 -2.90 -16.92 -8.06
C LYS A 68 -3.34 -16.18 -6.79
N PRO A 69 -3.02 -16.70 -5.59
CA PRO A 69 -3.32 -15.99 -4.35
C PRO A 69 -2.53 -14.70 -4.26
N TRP A 70 -3.04 -13.70 -3.54
CA TRP A 70 -2.33 -12.42 -3.32
C TRP A 70 -0.92 -12.60 -2.74
N SER A 71 -0.70 -13.62 -1.90
CA SER A 71 0.63 -13.92 -1.36
C SER A 71 1.68 -14.25 -2.43
N PHE A 72 1.28 -14.77 -3.59
CA PHE A 72 2.20 -14.97 -4.71
C PHE A 72 2.76 -13.64 -5.21
N PHE A 73 1.93 -12.59 -5.18
CA PHE A 73 2.26 -11.26 -5.66
C PHE A 73 3.03 -10.46 -4.62
N THR A 74 2.71 -10.58 -3.33
CA THR A 74 3.55 -9.98 -2.28
C THR A 74 4.97 -10.57 -2.30
N GLU A 75 5.12 -11.89 -2.43
CA GLU A 75 6.43 -12.53 -2.60
C GLU A 75 7.18 -12.06 -3.86
N ALA A 76 6.46 -11.82 -4.95
CA ALA A 76 7.05 -11.32 -6.19
C ALA A 76 7.50 -9.85 -6.04
N ALA A 77 6.66 -9.01 -5.41
CA ALA A 77 6.97 -7.61 -5.13
C ALA A 77 8.22 -7.48 -4.26
N GLU A 78 8.37 -8.30 -3.22
CA GLU A 78 9.57 -8.31 -2.40
C GLU A 78 10.83 -8.59 -3.24
N LYS A 79 10.79 -9.63 -4.10
CA LYS A 79 11.93 -10.00 -4.94
C LYS A 79 12.26 -8.94 -5.99
N LEU A 80 11.23 -8.31 -6.56
CA LEU A 80 11.37 -7.33 -7.64
C LEU A 80 11.77 -5.95 -7.12
N PHE A 81 11.25 -5.52 -5.97
CA PHE A 81 11.29 -4.12 -5.57
C PHE A 81 12.08 -3.87 -4.28
N ALA A 82 12.11 -4.80 -3.32
CA ALA A 82 12.65 -4.50 -1.99
C ALA A 82 14.12 -4.05 -1.99
N HIS A 83 14.94 -4.60 -2.89
CA HIS A 83 16.35 -4.25 -3.03
C HIS A 83 16.61 -2.92 -3.76
N HIS A 84 15.55 -2.28 -4.28
CA HIS A 84 15.59 -0.97 -4.92
C HIS A 84 15.07 0.16 -4.02
N LEU A 85 14.48 -0.18 -2.87
CA LEU A 85 14.03 0.81 -1.90
C LEU A 85 15.23 1.47 -1.24
N ASP A 86 15.19 2.80 -1.12
CA ASP A 86 16.06 3.51 -0.19
C ASP A 86 15.57 3.33 1.26
N ALA A 87 16.36 3.81 2.21
CA ALA A 87 16.05 3.68 3.63
C ALA A 87 14.74 4.39 3.99
N GLU A 88 14.50 5.59 3.45
CA GLU A 88 13.31 6.39 3.75
C GLU A 88 12.03 5.66 3.30
N LEU A 89 11.97 5.18 2.06
CA LEU A 89 10.82 4.44 1.56
C LEU A 89 10.63 3.11 2.29
N SER A 90 11.73 2.42 2.62
CA SER A 90 11.66 1.17 3.37
C SER A 90 11.07 1.39 4.77
N GLU A 91 11.55 2.41 5.49
CA GLU A 91 11.07 2.77 6.82
C GLU A 91 9.60 3.20 6.78
N GLU A 92 9.20 4.01 5.81
CA GLU A 92 7.82 4.47 5.67
C GLU A 92 6.86 3.29 5.39
N ILE A 93 7.22 2.36 4.48
CA ILE A 93 6.42 1.16 4.17
C ILE A 93 6.23 0.27 5.41
N HIS A 94 7.30 0.03 6.17
CA HIS A 94 7.21 -0.76 7.40
C HIS A 94 6.37 -0.05 8.47
N GLY A 95 6.53 1.27 8.60
CA GLY A 95 5.73 2.11 9.48
C GLY A 95 4.24 2.03 9.16
N ILE A 96 3.85 2.10 7.88
CA ILE A 96 2.45 1.98 7.46
C ILE A 96 1.86 0.64 7.92
N ALA A 97 2.55 -0.46 7.69
CA ALA A 97 2.08 -1.78 8.10
C ALA A 97 2.01 -1.92 9.63
N GLU A 98 2.97 -1.37 10.37
CA GLU A 98 2.95 -1.38 11.83
C GLU A 98 1.78 -0.56 12.40
N GLY A 99 1.61 0.68 11.93
CA GLY A 99 0.53 1.55 12.36
C GLY A 99 -0.85 0.95 12.07
N ALA A 100 -1.01 0.37 10.88
CA ALA A 100 -2.26 -0.29 10.47
C ALA A 100 -2.58 -1.50 11.36
N ARG A 101 -1.58 -2.38 11.62
CA ARG A 101 -1.75 -3.54 12.51
C ARG A 101 -2.06 -3.13 13.93
N GLN A 102 -1.41 -2.08 14.45
CA GLN A 102 -1.71 -1.59 15.79
C GLN A 102 -3.15 -1.10 15.91
N ALA A 103 -3.70 -0.51 14.85
CA ALA A 103 -5.10 -0.10 14.76
C ALA A 103 -6.08 -1.25 14.42
N GLY A 104 -5.59 -2.49 14.33
CA GLY A 104 -6.41 -3.70 14.16
C GLY A 104 -6.63 -4.15 12.71
N ALA A 105 -5.94 -3.55 11.73
CA ALA A 105 -6.01 -4.00 10.34
C ALA A 105 -5.07 -5.19 10.08
N GLU A 106 -5.51 -6.14 9.25
CA GLU A 106 -4.71 -7.29 8.81
C GLU A 106 -3.87 -6.95 7.58
N VAL A 107 -2.84 -6.12 7.77
CA VAL A 107 -1.96 -5.60 6.72
C VAL A 107 -0.50 -5.85 7.08
N ASP A 108 0.29 -6.44 6.18
CA ASP A 108 1.74 -6.59 6.35
C ASP A 108 2.53 -5.63 5.44
N TRP A 109 3.82 -5.43 5.71
CA TRP A 109 4.68 -4.51 4.93
C TRP A 109 4.77 -4.93 3.46
N SER A 110 4.70 -6.23 3.18
CA SER A 110 4.71 -6.77 1.83
C SER A 110 3.39 -6.54 1.09
N ASP A 111 2.26 -6.41 1.81
CA ASP A 111 0.99 -5.94 1.23
C ASP A 111 1.14 -4.48 0.78
N VAL A 112 1.73 -3.62 1.62
CA VAL A 112 1.95 -2.21 1.32
C VAL A 112 2.90 -2.06 0.12
N LEU A 113 3.99 -2.81 0.08
CA LEU A 113 4.93 -2.82 -1.04
C LEU A 113 4.27 -3.30 -2.34
N ALA A 114 3.55 -4.42 -2.30
CA ALA A 114 2.90 -4.97 -3.48
C ALA A 114 1.76 -4.10 -3.99
N TRP A 115 1.04 -3.40 -3.11
CA TRP A 115 0.03 -2.44 -3.50
C TRP A 115 0.64 -1.19 -4.13
N ASN A 116 1.76 -0.68 -3.60
CA ASN A 116 2.48 0.44 -4.23
C ASN A 116 3.01 0.08 -5.63
N GLY A 117 3.47 -1.15 -5.83
CA GLY A 117 3.92 -1.66 -7.12
C GLY A 117 2.84 -2.37 -7.93
N PHE A 118 1.55 -2.18 -7.64
CA PHE A 118 0.46 -3.00 -8.19
C PHE A 118 0.44 -2.98 -9.72
N GLU A 119 0.60 -1.80 -10.32
CA GLU A 119 0.57 -1.63 -11.78
C GLU A 119 1.77 -2.33 -12.44
N GLU A 120 2.98 -2.11 -11.93
CA GLU A 120 4.18 -2.79 -12.40
C GLU A 120 4.09 -4.31 -12.22
N LEU A 121 3.46 -4.76 -11.14
CA LEU A 121 3.36 -6.16 -10.77
C LEU A 121 2.32 -6.91 -11.60
N LEU A 122 1.08 -6.40 -11.65
CA LEU A 122 -0.04 -7.11 -12.28
C LEU A 122 -0.27 -6.72 -13.74
N GLU A 123 -0.10 -5.45 -14.10
CA GLU A 123 -0.35 -5.02 -15.49
C GLU A 123 0.87 -5.21 -16.39
N SER A 124 2.08 -5.18 -15.84
CA SER A 124 3.33 -5.29 -16.61
C SER A 124 4.07 -6.62 -16.43
N TRP A 125 4.52 -6.95 -15.22
CA TRP A 125 5.37 -8.13 -14.98
C TRP A 125 4.59 -9.45 -15.11
N TRP A 126 3.40 -9.54 -14.51
CA TRP A 126 2.64 -10.79 -14.45
C TRP A 126 2.30 -11.39 -15.83
N PRO A 127 1.79 -10.65 -16.83
CA PRO A 127 1.51 -11.20 -18.15
C PRO A 127 2.74 -11.81 -18.83
N GLN A 128 3.91 -11.21 -18.61
CA GLN A 128 5.18 -11.72 -19.12
C GLN A 128 5.60 -12.98 -18.35
N ALA A 129 5.55 -12.96 -17.02
CA ALA A 129 5.87 -14.12 -16.19
C ALA A 129 4.96 -15.32 -16.49
N ALA A 130 3.64 -15.08 -16.63
CA ALA A 130 2.64 -16.09 -16.92
C ALA A 130 2.79 -16.72 -18.33
N SER A 131 3.24 -15.94 -19.31
CA SER A 131 3.54 -16.43 -20.66
C SER A 131 4.90 -17.14 -20.79
N GLY A 132 5.69 -17.20 -19.71
CA GLY A 132 7.05 -17.75 -19.72
C GLY A 132 8.08 -16.89 -20.44
N LEU A 133 7.71 -15.67 -20.86
CA LEU A 133 8.57 -14.70 -21.52
C LEU A 133 9.23 -13.71 -20.54
N GLY A 134 8.67 -13.60 -19.33
CA GLY A 134 9.14 -12.72 -18.28
C GLY A 134 10.26 -13.35 -17.45
N HIS A 135 11.11 -12.49 -16.87
CA HIS A 135 12.08 -12.94 -15.88
C HIS A 135 11.35 -13.49 -14.65
N THR A 136 11.51 -14.78 -14.37
CA THR A 136 11.05 -15.39 -13.12
C THR A 136 12.03 -15.03 -12.00
N PRO A 137 11.59 -14.33 -10.94
CA PRO A 137 12.46 -13.99 -9.82
C PRO A 137 13.03 -15.26 -9.18
N GLY A 138 14.36 -15.39 -9.20
CA GLY A 138 15.10 -16.58 -8.71
C GLY A 138 15.50 -17.60 -9.78
N SER A 139 15.10 -17.42 -11.05
CA SER A 139 15.62 -18.25 -12.14
C SER A 139 17.01 -17.77 -12.56
N PRO A 140 18.00 -18.67 -12.76
CA PRO A 140 19.31 -18.29 -13.25
C PRO A 140 19.16 -17.50 -14.56
N ARG A 141 19.83 -16.35 -14.67
CA ARG A 141 19.97 -15.66 -15.97
C ARG A 141 20.51 -16.68 -16.96
N SER A 142 19.74 -16.99 -18.01
CA SER A 142 20.28 -17.81 -19.09
C SER A 142 21.48 -17.05 -19.66
N LYS A 143 22.66 -17.68 -19.60
CA LYS A 143 23.81 -17.18 -20.34
C LYS A 143 23.44 -17.34 -21.81
N GLY A 144 23.22 -16.21 -22.49
CA GLY A 144 22.89 -16.19 -23.91
C GLY A 144 23.86 -17.06 -24.70
N ARG A 145 23.32 -17.80 -25.66
CA ARG A 145 24.10 -18.51 -26.68
C ARG A 145 24.76 -17.53 -27.64
#